data_AF-A0A0F9Z8B9-F1
#
_entry.id   AF-A0A0F9Z8B9-F1
#
_cell.length_a   1.000
_cell.length_b   1.000
_cell.length_c   1.000
_cell.angle_alpha   90.00
_cell.angle_beta   90.00
_cell.angle_gamma   90.00
#
_symmetry.space_group_name_H-M   'P 1'
#
loop_
_entity.id
_entity.type
_entity.pdbx_description
1 polymer ?
#
loop_
_entity_poly.entity_id
_entity_poly.type
_entity_poly.pdbx_seq_one_letter_code
_entity_poly.pdbx_strand_id
1 'polypeptide(L)'
;MKKLAITLILTLILGTPAFAITKPQEPIISDATKESAKNLIEPVQQNTFEGRKALLITASNTALIAMRNIESRINDSKNLTNDQKKELSTITNNTEEQLNNYKNDVSNAKTSEELTKANQEMVQYIKDHKEEIRAAAAKATMIGIEGTMQATQDYIETANDISDALKVCGSDTTTLDNYITAAEDDLEELENLYNEIMQDEKVDQSESTKVREASRQAAKLSTDLATITSEIALASETCPQAQKYVETLKRLENL
;
A
#
# COMPACT_ATOMS: atom_id res chain seq x y z
N MET A 1 -20.62 -13.95 -14.67
CA MET A 1 -19.95 -14.01 -13.36
C MET A 1 -18.42 -13.89 -13.42
N LYS A 2 -17.70 -14.56 -14.35
CA LYS A 2 -16.22 -14.45 -14.47
C LYS A 2 -15.65 -13.05 -14.85
N LYS A 3 -16.48 -12.09 -15.26
CA LYS A 3 -16.05 -10.73 -15.68
C LYS A 3 -15.99 -9.70 -14.53
N LEU A 4 -16.67 -9.95 -13.41
CA LEU A 4 -16.62 -9.12 -12.19
C LEU A 4 -15.29 -9.27 -11.43
N ALA A 5 -14.56 -10.35 -11.67
CA ALA A 5 -13.24 -10.59 -11.09
C ALA A 5 -12.18 -9.60 -11.60
N ILE A 6 -12.36 -8.98 -12.77
CA ILE A 6 -11.32 -8.15 -13.41
C ILE A 6 -11.31 -6.71 -12.85
N THR A 7 -12.47 -6.16 -12.51
CA THR A 7 -12.58 -4.89 -11.77
C THR A 7 -11.98 -5.04 -10.37
N LEU A 8 -12.25 -6.17 -9.71
CA LEU A 8 -11.60 -6.56 -8.45
C LEU A 8 -10.08 -6.68 -8.64
N ILE A 9 -9.60 -7.16 -9.80
CA ILE A 9 -8.18 -7.28 -10.16
C ILE A 9 -7.52 -5.92 -10.41
N LEU A 10 -8.22 -4.86 -10.81
CA LEU A 10 -7.62 -3.51 -10.86
C LEU A 10 -7.50 -2.89 -9.47
N THR A 11 -8.53 -3.07 -8.63
CA THR A 11 -8.49 -2.67 -7.20
C THR A 11 -7.53 -3.54 -6.39
N LEU A 12 -7.33 -4.81 -6.79
CA LEU A 12 -6.33 -5.71 -6.22
C LEU A 12 -4.95 -5.42 -6.81
N ILE A 13 -4.71 -5.33 -8.12
CA ILE A 13 -3.36 -5.05 -8.65
C ILE A 13 -2.83 -3.69 -8.17
N LEU A 14 -3.69 -2.68 -7.98
CA LEU A 14 -3.30 -1.37 -7.44
C LEU A 14 -3.44 -1.25 -5.92
N GLY A 15 -4.18 -2.14 -5.25
CA GLY A 15 -4.41 -2.08 -3.80
C GLY A 15 -3.85 -3.26 -3.00
N THR A 16 -3.51 -4.38 -3.63
CA THR A 16 -3.21 -5.66 -2.99
C THR A 16 -1.76 -5.85 -2.54
N PRO A 17 -0.76 -5.04 -2.94
CA PRO A 17 0.45 -4.92 -2.12
C PRO A 17 0.16 -4.23 -0.79
N ALA A 18 -0.78 -3.28 -0.75
CA ALA A 18 -1.15 -2.56 0.49
C ALA A 18 -2.06 -3.36 1.43
N PHE A 19 -2.83 -4.33 0.92
CA PHE A 19 -3.73 -5.17 1.75
C PHE A 19 -3.05 -6.37 2.42
N ALA A 20 -1.80 -6.68 2.07
CA ALA A 20 -1.09 -7.82 2.66
C ALA A 20 -0.27 -7.45 3.92
N ILE A 21 -0.21 -6.17 4.29
CA ILE A 21 0.79 -5.67 5.25
C ILE A 21 0.25 -5.55 6.69
N THR A 22 -1.05 -5.40 6.97
CA THR A 22 -1.51 -5.25 8.38
C THR A 22 -2.97 -5.64 8.64
N LYS A 23 -3.27 -6.02 9.90
CA LYS A 23 -4.61 -5.86 10.50
C LYS A 23 -4.76 -4.41 11.01
N PRO A 24 -5.99 -3.91 11.13
CA PRO A 24 -6.46 -2.67 10.55
C PRO A 24 -5.93 -1.42 11.27
N GLN A 25 -4.69 -1.04 11.03
CA GLN A 25 -4.43 0.39 10.88
C GLN A 25 -4.99 0.77 9.53
N GLU A 26 -5.85 1.77 9.58
CA GLU A 26 -6.40 2.47 8.45
C GLU A 26 -5.35 2.52 7.33
N PRO A 27 -5.53 1.75 6.24
CA PRO A 27 -4.56 1.77 5.15
C PRO A 27 -4.32 3.21 4.72
N ILE A 28 -3.15 3.53 4.15
CA ILE A 28 -2.92 4.78 3.39
C ILE A 28 -3.78 4.72 2.12
N ILE A 29 -5.07 4.73 2.39
CA ILE A 29 -6.26 4.75 1.62
C ILE A 29 -6.88 5.94 2.32
N SER A 30 -6.73 7.12 1.69
CA SER A 30 -7.37 8.33 2.18
C SER A 30 -8.79 8.00 2.60
N ASP A 31 -9.36 8.68 3.59
CA ASP A 31 -10.74 8.40 4.03
C ASP A 31 -11.71 8.37 2.85
N ALA A 32 -11.44 9.17 1.81
CA ALA A 32 -12.13 9.13 0.52
C ALA A 32 -12.12 7.76 -0.18
N THR A 33 -11.00 7.03 -0.12
CA THR A 33 -10.83 5.69 -0.71
C THR A 33 -11.48 4.60 0.16
N LYS A 34 -11.45 4.73 1.51
CA LYS A 34 -12.17 3.81 2.42
C LYS A 34 -13.68 3.96 2.29
N GLU A 35 -14.13 5.21 2.25
CA GLU A 35 -15.54 5.55 2.07
C GLU A 35 -16.04 5.13 0.69
N SER A 36 -15.23 5.35 -0.36
CA SER A 36 -15.53 4.83 -1.70
C SER A 36 -15.65 3.30 -1.73
N ALA A 37 -14.79 2.58 -1.00
CA ALA A 37 -14.85 1.12 -0.91
C ALA A 37 -16.10 0.62 -0.16
N LYS A 38 -16.53 1.31 0.90
CA LYS A 38 -17.83 1.03 1.55
C LYS A 38 -19.01 1.29 0.60
N ASN A 39 -18.93 2.37 -0.18
CA ASN A 39 -19.91 2.72 -1.21
C ASN A 39 -19.94 1.76 -2.41
N LEU A 40 -18.97 0.85 -2.56
CA LEU A 40 -19.02 -0.24 -3.55
C LEU A 40 -19.99 -1.36 -3.12
N ILE A 41 -20.34 -1.49 -1.84
CA ILE A 41 -21.09 -2.64 -1.30
C ILE A 41 -22.61 -2.51 -1.55
N GLU A 42 -23.17 -1.31 -1.45
CA GLU A 42 -24.62 -1.08 -1.63
C GLU A 42 -25.12 -1.28 -3.09
N PRO A 43 -24.44 -0.80 -4.15
CA PRO A 43 -24.90 -0.97 -5.53
C PRO A 43 -24.86 -2.42 -6.03
N VAL A 44 -24.01 -3.27 -5.43
CA VAL A 44 -23.84 -4.69 -5.80
C VAL A 44 -25.11 -5.51 -5.53
N GLN A 45 -25.91 -5.11 -4.55
CA GLN A 45 -27.09 -5.88 -4.14
C GLN A 45 -28.26 -5.78 -5.11
N GLN A 46 -28.31 -4.75 -5.96
CA GLN A 46 -29.49 -4.48 -6.79
C GLN A 46 -29.48 -5.19 -8.15
N ASN A 47 -28.31 -5.62 -8.65
CA ASN A 47 -28.12 -6.29 -9.95
C ASN A 47 -28.89 -5.64 -11.14
N THR A 48 -29.21 -4.35 -11.04
CA THR A 48 -29.89 -3.55 -12.06
C THR A 48 -28.87 -2.90 -13.00
N PHE A 49 -29.34 -2.37 -14.13
CA PHE A 49 -28.53 -1.55 -15.03
C PHE A 49 -27.88 -0.36 -14.29
N GLU A 50 -28.69 0.41 -13.54
CA GLU A 50 -28.21 1.57 -12.78
C GLU A 50 -27.28 1.17 -11.63
N GLY A 51 -27.54 0.06 -10.92
CA GLY A 51 -26.66 -0.45 -9.88
C GLY A 51 -25.28 -0.84 -10.42
N ARG A 52 -25.24 -1.48 -11.60
CA ARG A 52 -23.98 -1.80 -12.29
C ARG A 52 -23.24 -0.56 -12.75
N LYS A 53 -23.95 0.42 -13.30
CA LYS A 53 -23.38 1.71 -13.72
C LYS A 53 -22.75 2.46 -12.55
N ALA A 54 -23.48 2.57 -11.43
CA ALA A 54 -22.98 3.18 -10.21
C ALA A 54 -21.74 2.47 -9.66
N LEU A 55 -21.73 1.13 -9.62
CA LEU A 55 -20.57 0.34 -9.20
C LEU A 55 -19.33 0.64 -10.03
N LEU A 56 -19.47 0.66 -11.37
CA LEU A 56 -18.37 0.91 -12.28
C LEU A 56 -17.84 2.35 -12.13
N ILE A 57 -18.71 3.35 -11.95
CA ILE A 57 -18.30 4.74 -11.68
C ILE A 57 -17.52 4.83 -10.38
N THR A 58 -18.01 4.22 -9.29
CA THR A 58 -17.32 4.22 -8.00
C THR A 58 -15.96 3.55 -8.11
N ALA A 59 -15.87 2.39 -8.78
CA ALA A 59 -14.61 1.70 -9.01
C ALA A 59 -13.61 2.56 -9.81
N SER A 60 -14.07 3.23 -10.87
CA SER A 60 -13.24 4.17 -11.64
C SER A 60 -12.76 5.33 -10.78
N ASN A 61 -13.61 5.92 -9.94
CA ASN A 61 -13.21 6.99 -9.02
C ASN A 61 -12.13 6.53 -8.03
N THR A 62 -12.28 5.33 -7.46
CA THR A 62 -11.27 4.73 -6.58
C THR A 62 -9.94 4.54 -7.30
N ALA A 63 -9.97 4.00 -8.53
CA ALA A 63 -8.77 3.82 -9.34
C ALA A 63 -8.09 5.17 -9.70
N LEU A 64 -8.87 6.19 -10.04
CA LEU A 64 -8.37 7.54 -10.33
C LEU A 64 -7.70 8.18 -9.09
N ILE A 65 -8.29 8.04 -7.90
CA ILE A 65 -7.67 8.52 -6.66
C ILE A 65 -6.34 7.80 -6.41
N ALA A 66 -6.31 6.47 -6.57
CA ALA A 66 -5.09 5.70 -6.41
C ALA A 66 -4.00 6.14 -7.42
N MET A 67 -4.36 6.34 -8.69
CA MET A 67 -3.43 6.83 -9.73
C MET A 67 -2.82 8.19 -9.37
N ARG A 68 -3.63 9.14 -8.92
CA ARG A 68 -3.13 10.47 -8.51
C ARG A 68 -2.22 10.42 -7.29
N ASN A 69 -2.53 9.56 -6.32
CA ASN A 69 -1.66 9.34 -5.18
C ASN A 69 -0.31 8.74 -5.64
N ILE A 70 -0.33 7.81 -6.58
CA ILE A 70 0.87 7.23 -7.18
C ILE A 70 1.68 8.31 -7.90
N GLU A 71 1.05 9.14 -8.74
CA GLU A 71 1.72 10.24 -9.46
C GLU A 71 2.36 11.24 -8.50
N SER A 72 1.65 11.67 -7.44
CA SER A 72 2.20 12.57 -6.41
C SER A 72 3.46 11.96 -5.80
N ARG A 73 3.41 10.69 -5.41
CA ARG A 73 4.54 10.01 -4.76
C ARG A 73 5.73 9.82 -5.70
N ILE A 74 5.49 9.53 -6.99
CA ILE A 74 6.55 9.50 -8.02
C ILE A 74 7.23 10.86 -8.09
N ASN A 75 6.46 11.94 -8.16
CA ASN A 75 6.99 13.30 -8.26
C ASN A 75 7.80 13.68 -7.02
N ASP A 76 7.31 13.33 -5.83
CA ASP A 76 7.92 13.67 -4.53
C ASP A 76 9.13 12.78 -4.18
N SER A 77 9.28 11.62 -4.83
CA SER A 77 10.38 10.68 -4.53
C SER A 77 11.75 11.30 -4.80
N LYS A 78 12.68 11.17 -3.84
CA LYS A 78 14.08 11.61 -4.01
C LYS A 78 14.97 10.52 -4.64
N ASN A 79 14.48 9.29 -4.65
CA ASN A 79 15.26 8.10 -5.05
C ASN A 79 15.00 7.70 -6.51
N LEU A 80 14.02 8.31 -7.17
CA LEU A 80 13.83 8.19 -8.60
C LEU A 80 14.62 9.27 -9.35
N THR A 81 15.30 8.87 -10.42
CA THR A 81 15.89 9.80 -11.38
C THR A 81 14.80 10.57 -12.14
N ASN A 82 15.16 11.72 -12.72
CA ASN A 82 14.21 12.52 -13.51
C ASN A 82 13.65 11.76 -14.72
N ASP A 83 14.45 10.88 -15.34
CA ASP A 83 14.02 10.09 -16.48
C ASP A 83 13.02 9.01 -16.06
N GLN A 84 13.29 8.31 -14.95
CA GLN A 84 12.32 7.36 -14.37
C GLN A 84 11.02 8.07 -13.97
N LYS A 85 11.10 9.24 -13.33
CA LYS A 85 9.91 10.04 -13.00
C LYS A 85 9.09 10.36 -14.25
N LYS A 86 9.75 10.83 -15.31
CA LYS A 86 9.07 11.19 -16.56
C LYS A 86 8.40 9.99 -17.23
N GLU A 87 9.07 8.84 -17.26
CA GLU A 87 8.51 7.59 -17.80
C GLU A 87 7.29 7.13 -17.00
N LEU A 88 7.43 7.07 -15.67
CA LEU A 88 6.36 6.68 -14.76
C LEU A 88 5.16 7.64 -14.83
N SER A 89 5.40 8.96 -14.84
CA SER A 89 4.35 9.97 -15.00
C SER A 89 3.63 9.84 -16.34
N THR A 90 4.34 9.47 -17.41
CA THR A 90 3.71 9.22 -18.72
C THR A 90 2.74 8.04 -18.63
N ILE A 91 3.17 6.95 -17.99
CA ILE A 91 2.33 5.75 -17.80
C ILE A 91 1.11 6.06 -16.93
N THR A 92 1.29 6.78 -15.81
CA THR A 92 0.19 7.13 -14.91
C THR A 92 -0.81 8.07 -15.57
N ASN A 93 -0.33 9.05 -16.34
CA ASN A 93 -1.21 10.03 -17.00
C ASN A 93 -2.01 9.41 -18.14
N ASN A 94 -1.38 8.54 -18.94
CA ASN A 94 -2.10 7.77 -19.96
C ASN A 94 -3.15 6.86 -19.31
N THR A 95 -2.82 6.22 -18.19
CA THR A 95 -3.76 5.36 -17.46
C THR A 95 -4.91 6.16 -16.83
N GLU A 96 -4.63 7.35 -16.29
CA GLU A 96 -5.65 8.27 -15.77
C GLU A 96 -6.60 8.73 -16.88
N GLU A 97 -6.07 9.11 -18.05
CA GLU A 97 -6.87 9.51 -19.21
C GLU A 97 -7.82 8.38 -19.63
N GLN A 98 -7.33 7.14 -19.72
CA GLN A 98 -8.17 6.00 -20.09
C GLN A 98 -9.23 5.66 -19.03
N LEU A 99 -8.90 5.77 -17.75
CA LEU A 99 -9.88 5.63 -16.67
C LEU A 99 -10.96 6.71 -16.73
N ASN A 100 -10.60 7.95 -17.09
CA ASN A 100 -11.56 9.04 -17.29
C ASN A 100 -12.45 8.80 -18.52
N ASN A 101 -11.89 8.34 -19.64
CA ASN A 101 -12.65 7.97 -20.84
C ASN A 101 -13.65 6.87 -20.51
N TYR A 102 -13.19 5.78 -19.89
CA TYR A 102 -14.04 4.68 -19.45
C TYR A 102 -15.15 5.14 -18.49
N LYS A 103 -14.82 5.98 -17.51
CA LYS A 103 -15.82 6.56 -16.59
C LYS A 103 -16.87 7.38 -17.32
N ASN A 104 -16.47 8.17 -18.32
CA ASN A 104 -17.40 8.96 -19.14
C ASN A 104 -18.30 8.05 -19.98
N ASP A 105 -17.76 7.00 -20.59
CA ASP A 105 -18.53 6.03 -21.37
C ASP A 105 -19.55 5.28 -20.50
N VAL A 106 -19.15 4.85 -19.31
CA VAL A 106 -20.05 4.24 -18.32
C VAL A 106 -21.13 5.24 -17.90
N SER A 107 -20.77 6.50 -17.63
CA SER A 107 -21.70 7.55 -17.20
C SER A 107 -22.72 7.90 -18.29
N ASN A 108 -22.33 7.82 -19.56
CA ASN A 108 -23.18 8.13 -20.71
C ASN A 108 -23.96 6.93 -21.25
N ALA A 109 -23.61 5.70 -20.85
CA ALA A 109 -24.32 4.50 -21.25
C ALA A 109 -25.80 4.54 -20.84
N LYS A 110 -26.67 4.17 -21.78
CA LYS A 110 -28.13 4.04 -21.66
C LYS A 110 -28.59 2.59 -21.76
N THR A 111 -27.71 1.70 -22.20
CA THR A 111 -28.00 0.28 -22.43
C THR A 111 -26.92 -0.63 -21.84
N SER A 112 -27.29 -1.87 -21.53
CA SER A 112 -26.33 -2.88 -21.04
C SER A 112 -25.27 -3.24 -22.08
N GLU A 113 -25.57 -3.06 -23.37
CA GLU A 113 -24.61 -3.28 -24.47
C GLU A 113 -23.53 -2.20 -24.49
N GLU A 114 -23.89 -0.93 -24.30
CA GLU A 114 -22.91 0.16 -24.16
C GLU A 114 -22.01 -0.03 -22.94
N LEU A 115 -22.56 -0.44 -21.79
CA LEU A 115 -21.74 -0.78 -20.62
C LEU A 115 -20.82 -1.98 -20.88
N THR A 116 -21.29 -2.96 -21.66
CA THR A 116 -20.47 -4.13 -22.01
C THR A 116 -19.33 -3.73 -22.94
N LYS A 117 -19.60 -2.86 -23.91
CA LYS A 117 -18.62 -2.33 -24.86
C LYS A 117 -17.54 -1.52 -24.13
N ALA A 118 -17.92 -0.55 -23.31
CA ALA A 118 -16.98 0.25 -22.50
C ALA A 118 -16.09 -0.66 -21.64
N ASN A 119 -16.67 -1.71 -21.04
CA ASN A 119 -15.90 -2.70 -20.29
C ASN A 119 -14.92 -3.50 -21.15
N GLN A 120 -15.30 -3.88 -22.37
CA GLN A 120 -14.43 -4.62 -23.26
C GLN A 120 -13.25 -3.77 -23.72
N GLU A 121 -13.49 -2.50 -24.03
CA GLU A 121 -12.46 -1.54 -24.41
C GLU A 121 -11.46 -1.31 -23.28
N MET A 122 -11.94 -1.07 -22.05
CA MET A 122 -11.06 -0.92 -20.88
C MET A 122 -10.28 -2.20 -20.58
N VAL A 123 -10.92 -3.37 -20.67
CA VAL A 123 -10.23 -4.67 -20.50
C VAL A 123 -9.16 -4.87 -21.56
N GLN A 124 -9.41 -4.46 -22.80
CA GLN A 124 -8.44 -4.57 -23.88
C GLN A 124 -7.25 -3.63 -23.64
N TYR A 125 -7.51 -2.38 -23.27
CA TYR A 125 -6.45 -1.44 -22.87
C TYR A 125 -5.57 -2.01 -21.75
N ILE A 126 -6.16 -2.53 -20.66
CA ILE A 126 -5.39 -3.13 -19.56
C ILE A 126 -4.55 -4.30 -20.04
N LYS A 127 -5.06 -5.14 -20.95
CA LYS A 127 -4.30 -6.28 -21.49
C LYS A 127 -3.11 -5.83 -22.31
N ASP A 128 -3.32 -4.82 -23.15
CA ASP A 128 -2.32 -4.31 -24.08
C ASP A 128 -1.22 -3.54 -23.34
N HIS A 129 -1.56 -2.87 -22.24
CA HIS A 129 -0.65 -2.06 -21.42
C HIS A 129 -0.30 -2.69 -20.07
N LYS A 130 -0.57 -4.00 -19.88
CA LYS A 130 -0.43 -4.65 -18.56
C LYS A 130 0.96 -4.54 -17.96
N GLU A 131 2.02 -4.59 -18.78
CA GLU A 131 3.39 -4.60 -18.27
C GLU A 131 3.85 -3.19 -17.85
N GLU A 132 3.48 -2.16 -18.62
CA GLU A 132 3.74 -0.75 -18.27
C GLU A 132 3.01 -0.37 -16.97
N ILE A 133 1.73 -0.72 -16.87
CA ILE A 133 0.92 -0.47 -15.66
C ILE A 133 1.52 -1.19 -14.45
N ARG A 134 2.00 -2.43 -14.62
CA ARG A 134 2.65 -3.19 -13.54
C ARG A 134 3.97 -2.58 -13.11
N ALA A 135 4.79 -2.11 -14.06
CA ALA A 135 6.06 -1.49 -13.74
C ALA A 135 5.84 -0.17 -12.97
N ALA A 136 4.84 0.63 -13.36
CA ALA A 136 4.46 1.82 -12.61
C ALA A 136 3.95 1.50 -11.20
N ALA A 137 3.09 0.48 -11.06
CA ALA A 137 2.61 0.02 -9.76
C ALA A 137 3.74 -0.54 -8.87
N ALA A 138 4.72 -1.20 -9.46
CA ALA A 138 5.89 -1.74 -8.77
C ALA A 138 6.72 -0.62 -8.12
N LYS A 139 7.15 0.38 -8.88
CA LYS A 139 7.91 1.52 -8.34
C LYS A 139 7.09 2.31 -7.31
N ALA A 140 5.79 2.47 -7.54
CA ALA A 140 4.90 3.11 -6.57
C ALA A 140 4.81 2.35 -5.23
N THR A 141 4.79 1.01 -5.31
CA THR A 141 4.83 0.13 -4.14
C THR A 141 6.13 0.31 -3.38
N MET A 142 7.27 0.42 -4.08
CA MET A 142 8.56 0.67 -3.44
C MET A 142 8.59 2.01 -2.71
N ILE A 143 8.05 3.09 -3.27
CA ILE A 143 7.90 4.35 -2.53
C ILE A 143 7.02 4.15 -1.28
N GLY A 144 6.04 3.25 -1.32
CA GLY A 144 5.26 2.81 -0.14
C GLY A 144 6.13 2.21 0.93
N ILE A 145 6.92 1.23 0.52
CA ILE A 145 7.86 0.50 1.35
C ILE A 145 8.89 1.44 2.00
N GLU A 146 9.37 2.47 1.30
CA GLU A 146 10.26 3.50 1.87
C GLU A 146 9.65 4.18 3.12
N GLY A 147 8.36 4.55 3.03
CA GLY A 147 7.66 5.14 4.17
C GLY A 147 7.52 4.17 5.33
N THR A 148 7.23 2.89 5.04
CA THR A 148 7.18 1.82 6.04
C THR A 148 8.54 1.59 6.70
N MET A 149 9.63 1.62 5.93
CA MET A 149 10.99 1.45 6.45
C MET A 149 11.35 2.57 7.42
N GLN A 150 11.10 3.83 7.05
CA GLN A 150 11.35 4.97 7.95
C GLN A 150 10.55 4.86 9.26
N ALA A 151 9.25 4.56 9.16
CA ALA A 151 8.41 4.39 10.34
C ALA A 151 8.86 3.22 11.23
N THR A 152 9.30 2.12 10.60
CA THR A 152 9.85 0.95 11.30
C THR A 152 11.15 1.31 12.03
N GLN A 153 12.03 2.07 11.39
CA GLN A 153 13.28 2.54 11.99
C GLN A 153 13.02 3.41 13.23
N ASP A 154 12.14 4.41 13.11
CA ASP A 154 11.76 5.29 14.22
C ASP A 154 11.13 4.49 15.39
N TYR A 155 10.33 3.46 15.05
CA TYR A 155 9.74 2.57 16.03
C TYR A 155 10.81 1.74 16.76
N ILE A 156 11.73 1.11 16.02
CA ILE A 156 12.82 0.30 16.59
C ILE A 156 13.70 1.14 17.54
N GLU A 157 14.04 2.37 17.15
CA GLU A 157 14.78 3.30 18.02
C GLU A 157 14.03 3.55 19.33
N THR A 158 12.73 3.81 19.25
CA THR A 158 11.89 4.01 20.44
C THR A 158 11.77 2.74 21.29
N ALA A 159 11.69 1.57 20.67
CA ALA A 159 11.65 0.29 21.37
C ALA A 159 12.96 -0.01 22.11
N ASN A 160 14.10 0.33 21.52
CA ASN A 160 15.41 0.26 22.17
C ASN A 160 15.49 1.16 23.41
N ASP A 161 15.05 2.42 23.30
CA ASP A 161 14.96 3.35 24.43
C ASP A 161 14.11 2.80 25.59
N ILE A 162 13.01 2.12 25.25
CA ILE A 162 12.13 1.48 26.23
C ILE A 162 12.79 0.28 26.88
N SER A 163 13.44 -0.57 26.09
CA SER A 163 14.19 -1.73 26.61
C SER A 163 15.22 -1.27 27.64
N ASP A 164 15.96 -0.20 27.35
CA ASP A 164 16.94 0.36 28.28
C ASP A 164 16.30 0.94 29.55
N ALA A 165 15.17 1.63 29.43
CA ALA A 165 14.42 2.10 30.60
C ALA A 165 13.91 0.93 31.48
N LEU A 166 13.47 -0.16 30.86
CA LEU A 166 13.03 -1.38 31.54
C LEU A 166 14.18 -2.08 32.27
N LYS A 167 15.38 -2.13 31.67
CA LYS A 167 16.60 -2.65 32.31
C LYS A 167 16.95 -1.85 33.57
N VAL A 168 16.80 -0.52 33.55
CA VAL A 168 17.00 0.34 34.73
C VAL A 168 16.00 0.02 35.85
N CYS A 169 14.77 -0.36 35.48
CA CYS A 169 13.76 -0.84 36.42
C CYS A 169 14.00 -2.27 36.95
N GLY A 170 15.00 -2.98 36.43
CA GLY A 170 15.31 -4.36 36.81
C GLY A 170 14.43 -5.41 36.13
N SER A 171 13.71 -5.04 35.05
CA SER A 171 12.95 -5.99 34.24
C SER A 171 13.88 -6.86 33.39
N ASP A 172 13.50 -8.12 33.17
CA ASP A 172 14.17 -8.98 32.18
C ASP A 172 13.66 -8.61 30.78
N THR A 173 14.55 -8.08 29.94
CA THR A 173 14.25 -7.65 28.58
C THR A 173 14.74 -8.62 27.52
N THR A 174 15.28 -9.78 27.89
CA THR A 174 15.94 -10.70 26.95
C THR A 174 15.04 -11.04 25.75
N THR A 175 13.76 -11.33 25.98
CA THR A 175 12.80 -11.62 24.91
C THR A 175 12.54 -10.41 24.02
N LEU A 176 12.37 -9.23 24.61
CA LEU A 176 12.16 -7.97 23.89
C LEU A 176 13.38 -7.62 23.03
N ASP A 177 14.59 -7.69 23.60
CA ASP A 177 15.84 -7.41 22.89
C ASP A 177 16.01 -8.35 21.68
N ASN A 178 15.66 -9.63 21.81
CA ASN A 178 15.71 -10.58 20.69
C ASN A 178 14.74 -10.20 19.55
N TYR A 179 13.52 -9.73 19.87
CA TYR A 179 12.57 -9.29 18.85
C TYR A 179 13.01 -8.00 18.18
N ILE A 180 13.60 -7.06 18.94
CA ILE A 180 14.15 -5.83 18.38
C ILE A 180 15.28 -6.15 17.40
N THR A 181 16.25 -7.00 17.79
CA THR A 181 17.34 -7.41 16.88
C THR A 181 16.84 -8.13 15.64
N ALA A 182 15.84 -9.02 15.77
CA ALA A 182 15.24 -9.66 14.60
C ALA A 182 14.60 -8.63 13.65
N ALA A 183 13.88 -7.65 14.19
CA ALA A 183 13.28 -6.59 13.38
C ALA A 183 14.33 -5.66 12.73
N GLU A 184 15.47 -5.43 13.37
CA GLU A 184 16.61 -4.72 12.79
C GLU A 184 17.20 -5.47 11.59
N ASP A 185 17.44 -6.77 11.72
CA ASP A 185 17.93 -7.63 10.63
C ASP A 185 16.93 -7.65 9.45
N ASP A 186 15.64 -7.77 9.75
CA ASP A 186 14.58 -7.77 8.74
C ASP A 186 14.45 -6.42 8.01
N LEU A 187 14.70 -5.31 8.72
CA LEU A 187 14.71 -3.96 8.15
C LEU A 187 15.91 -3.77 7.23
N GLU A 188 17.10 -4.26 7.61
CA GLU A 188 18.29 -4.24 6.76
C GLU A 188 18.08 -5.04 5.47
N GLU A 189 17.45 -6.23 5.55
CA GLU A 189 17.10 -7.02 4.36
C GLU A 189 16.13 -6.25 3.44
N LEU A 190 15.13 -5.57 4.01
CA LEU A 190 14.20 -4.74 3.26
C LEU A 190 14.88 -3.53 2.62
N GLU A 191 15.81 -2.87 3.32
CA GLU A 191 16.64 -1.78 2.79
C GLU A 191 17.46 -2.23 1.58
N ASN A 192 18.06 -3.40 1.67
CA ASN A 192 18.84 -3.98 0.58
C ASN A 192 17.96 -4.27 -0.65
N LEU A 193 16.80 -4.92 -0.45
CA LEU A 193 15.83 -5.15 -1.52
C LEU A 193 15.30 -3.85 -2.13
N TYR A 194 15.01 -2.85 -1.29
CA TYR A 194 14.57 -1.53 -1.73
C TYR A 194 15.60 -0.87 -2.64
N ASN A 195 16.85 -0.84 -2.21
CA ASN A 195 17.95 -0.24 -2.96
C ASN A 195 18.19 -0.98 -4.28
N GLU A 196 18.14 -2.32 -4.27
CA GLU A 196 18.31 -3.11 -5.49
C GLU A 196 17.24 -2.80 -6.54
N ILE A 197 15.98 -2.60 -6.12
CA ILE A 197 14.87 -2.28 -7.02
C ILE A 197 14.92 -0.81 -7.46
N MET A 198 15.25 0.12 -6.56
CA MET A 198 15.22 1.55 -6.89
C MET A 198 16.41 2.00 -7.74
N GLN A 199 17.55 1.31 -7.63
CA GLN A 199 18.74 1.59 -8.45
C GLN A 199 18.66 0.99 -9.86
N ASP A 200 17.73 0.07 -10.14
CA ASP A 200 17.52 -0.38 -11.50
C ASP A 200 16.86 0.75 -12.31
N GLU A 201 17.61 1.24 -13.31
CA GLU A 201 17.18 2.28 -14.24
C GLU A 201 15.97 1.83 -15.07
N LYS A 202 15.74 0.52 -15.20
CA LYS A 202 14.63 -0.03 -15.98
C LYS A 202 13.33 0.02 -15.19
N VAL A 203 12.28 0.42 -15.90
CA VAL A 203 10.89 0.33 -15.43
C VAL A 203 10.24 -0.85 -16.16
N ASP A 204 10.51 -2.08 -15.71
CA ASP A 204 9.98 -3.28 -16.33
C ASP A 204 9.43 -4.33 -15.35
N GLN A 205 8.74 -5.35 -15.88
CA GLN A 205 8.06 -6.38 -15.07
C GLN A 205 9.00 -7.34 -14.34
N SER A 206 10.30 -7.35 -14.65
CA SER A 206 11.26 -8.30 -14.06
C SER A 206 11.44 -8.06 -12.55
N GLU A 207 11.17 -6.83 -12.10
CA GLU A 207 11.19 -6.43 -10.69
C GLU A 207 9.99 -6.96 -9.89
N SER A 208 8.94 -7.43 -10.55
CA SER A 208 7.68 -7.82 -9.87
C SER A 208 7.84 -8.92 -8.82
N THR A 209 8.84 -9.78 -8.97
CA THR A 209 9.17 -10.81 -7.96
C THR A 209 9.81 -10.18 -6.73
N LYS A 210 10.81 -9.30 -6.93
CA LYS A 210 11.51 -8.59 -5.86
C LYS A 210 10.58 -7.63 -5.12
N VAL A 211 9.71 -6.92 -5.83
CA VAL A 211 8.69 -6.03 -5.21
C VAL A 211 7.72 -6.83 -4.35
N ARG A 212 7.34 -8.04 -4.79
CA ARG A 212 6.49 -8.93 -3.97
C ARG A 212 7.23 -9.43 -2.74
N GLU A 213 8.51 -9.71 -2.85
CA GLU A 213 9.37 -10.10 -1.73
C GLU A 213 9.52 -8.96 -0.73
N ALA A 214 9.87 -7.75 -1.19
CA ALA A 214 9.93 -6.55 -0.38
C ALA A 214 8.57 -6.24 0.31
N SER A 215 7.45 -6.43 -0.39
CA SER A 215 6.11 -6.28 0.20
C SER A 215 5.82 -7.30 1.30
N ARG A 216 6.28 -8.55 1.14
CA ARG A 216 6.14 -9.59 2.18
C ARG A 216 7.02 -9.28 3.38
N GLN A 217 8.22 -8.79 3.15
CA GLN A 217 9.15 -8.41 4.20
C GLN A 217 8.61 -7.22 5.01
N ALA A 218 8.05 -6.21 4.34
CA ALA A 218 7.34 -5.10 5.00
C ALA A 218 6.13 -5.58 5.84
N ALA A 219 5.39 -6.58 5.35
CA ALA A 219 4.29 -7.20 6.11
C ALA A 219 4.79 -7.95 7.36
N LYS A 220 5.93 -8.65 7.22
CA LYS A 220 6.57 -9.37 8.32
C LYS A 220 7.02 -8.39 9.41
N LEU A 221 7.73 -7.32 9.03
CA LEU A 221 8.12 -6.25 9.95
C LEU A 221 6.93 -5.69 10.72
N SER A 222 5.81 -5.44 10.04
CA SER A 222 4.60 -4.96 10.73
C SER A 222 4.07 -5.93 11.80
N THR A 223 4.26 -7.24 11.59
CA THR A 223 3.92 -8.27 12.58
C THR A 223 4.93 -8.31 13.73
N ASP A 224 6.22 -8.13 13.42
CA ASP A 224 7.30 -8.11 14.41
C ASP A 224 7.17 -6.88 15.31
N LEU A 225 6.85 -5.70 14.76
CA LEU A 225 6.55 -4.48 15.54
C LEU A 225 5.36 -4.67 16.49
N ALA A 226 4.30 -5.36 16.05
CA ALA A 226 3.15 -5.65 16.92
C ALA A 226 3.53 -6.57 18.09
N THR A 227 4.45 -7.52 17.84
CA THR A 227 5.01 -8.38 18.89
C THR A 227 5.84 -7.56 19.88
N ILE A 228 6.69 -6.65 19.39
CA ILE A 228 7.48 -5.73 20.21
C ILE A 228 6.56 -4.85 21.08
N THR A 229 5.47 -4.28 20.53
CA THR A 229 4.47 -3.54 21.31
C THR A 229 3.95 -4.39 22.47
N SER A 230 3.59 -5.64 22.20
CA SER A 230 3.01 -6.54 23.20
C SER A 230 3.99 -6.84 24.32
N GLU A 231 5.25 -7.13 24.00
CA GLU A 231 6.30 -7.39 24.99
C GLU A 231 6.61 -6.15 25.83
N ILE A 232 6.66 -4.97 25.19
CA ILE A 232 6.82 -3.69 25.89
C ILE A 232 5.67 -3.44 26.86
N ALA A 233 4.43 -3.69 26.44
CA ALA A 233 3.26 -3.48 27.28
C ALA A 233 3.31 -4.37 28.53
N LEU A 234 3.65 -5.65 28.37
CA LEU A 234 3.82 -6.60 29.47
C LEU A 234 4.94 -6.19 30.43
N ALA A 235 6.11 -5.79 29.90
CA ALA A 235 7.26 -5.42 30.71
C ALA A 235 7.07 -4.07 31.44
N SER A 236 6.26 -3.17 30.86
CA SER A 236 6.05 -1.81 31.39
C SER A 236 5.00 -1.70 32.50
N GLU A 237 4.23 -2.76 32.79
CA GLU A 237 3.19 -2.74 33.84
C GLU A 237 3.75 -2.38 35.23
N THR A 238 5.04 -2.60 35.45
CA THR A 238 5.71 -2.42 36.74
C THR A 238 6.77 -1.33 36.75
N CYS A 239 6.97 -0.60 35.63
CA CYS A 239 8.03 0.41 35.47
C CYS A 239 7.46 1.77 35.03
N PRO A 240 7.24 2.73 35.97
CA PRO A 240 6.70 4.05 35.66
C PRO A 240 7.56 4.86 34.67
N GLN A 241 8.88 4.63 34.65
CA GLN A 241 9.79 5.26 33.69
C GLN A 241 9.51 4.81 32.25
N ALA A 242 9.17 3.53 32.04
CA ALA A 242 8.83 2.99 30.72
C ALA A 242 7.46 3.47 30.23
N GLN A 243 6.49 3.72 31.13
CA GLN A 243 5.14 4.16 30.76
C GLN A 243 5.11 5.46 29.94
N LYS A 244 6.04 6.40 30.19
CA LYS A 244 6.15 7.65 29.41
C LYS A 244 6.47 7.40 27.93
N TYR A 245 7.24 6.36 27.65
CA TYR A 245 7.64 5.99 26.29
C TYR A 245 6.59 5.11 25.60
N VAL A 246 5.81 4.32 26.36
CA VAL A 246 4.65 3.58 25.83
C VAL A 246 3.62 4.53 25.19
N GLU A 247 3.44 5.74 25.74
CA GLU A 247 2.59 6.76 25.11
C GLU A 247 3.17 7.28 23.79
N THR A 248 4.49 7.36 23.66
CA THR A 248 5.17 7.74 22.41
C THR A 248 5.03 6.64 21.36
N LEU A 249 5.23 5.37 21.73
CA LEU A 249 4.99 4.23 20.84
C LEU A 249 3.56 4.18 20.32
N LYS A 250 2.57 4.39 21.18
CA LYS A 250 1.16 4.45 20.76
C LYS A 250 0.88 5.58 19.77
N ARG A 251 1.67 6.66 19.77
CA ARG A 251 1.54 7.72 18.75
C ARG A 251 2.15 7.30 17.42
N LEU A 252 3.27 6.58 17.45
CA LEU A 252 3.88 6.00 16.25
C LEU A 252 2.97 4.93 15.62
N GLU A 253 2.21 4.18 16.43
CA GLU A 253 1.13 3.30 15.95
C GLU A 253 -0.07 4.04 15.31
N ASN A 254 -0.09 5.37 15.28
CA ASN A 254 -1.18 6.14 14.66
C ASN A 254 -0.69 7.02 13.49
N LEU A 255 0.57 6.86 13.05
CA LEU A 255 1.17 7.51 11.89
C LEU A 255 1.23 6.53 10.70
#